data_AF-A0A7V9NYY6-F1
#
_entry.id   AF-A0A7V9NYY6-F1
#
_cell.length_a   1.000
_cell.length_b   1.000
_cell.length_c   1.000
_cell.angle_alpha   90.00
_cell.angle_beta   90.00
_cell.angle_gamma   90.00
#
_symmetry.space_group_name_H-M   'P 1'
#
loop_
_entity.id
_entity.type
_entity.pdbx_description
1 polymer ?
#
loop_
_entity_poly.entity_id
_entity_poly.type
_entity_poly.pdbx_seq_one_letter_code
_entity_poly.pdbx_strand_id
1 'polypeptide(L)'
;MTTKKNNSQILKETGTFDLLSALLNVRFGKQFEVYNKALVEILIKGSTINEASVNLQLTTKRFTKVFEDAVKQLKKDLSQVEPKFEAVTLLLAEHKKALQKIDDLEKVLNARASIPAELKPKFDVSVYDAGFTKRVLSVCEHEDIRTIGELVTMRRSAFVKFRNCGEKSADEVEVYLKNIGLIWDMQF
;
A
#
# COMPACT_ATOMS: atom_id res chain seq x y z
N MET A 1 10.84 -30.54 -37.68
CA MET A 1 11.81 -30.19 -36.62
C MET A 1 11.34 -28.92 -35.92
N THR A 2 11.06 -29.06 -34.62
CA THR A 2 11.04 -28.04 -33.55
C THR A 2 10.27 -26.73 -33.79
N THR A 3 9.01 -26.74 -33.35
CA THR A 3 8.17 -25.56 -33.08
C THR A 3 8.75 -24.75 -31.93
N LYS A 4 9.08 -23.48 -32.19
CA LYS A 4 9.42 -22.46 -31.19
C LYS A 4 8.23 -22.26 -30.24
N LYS A 5 8.28 -22.81 -29.03
CA LYS A 5 7.41 -22.35 -27.93
C LYS A 5 7.80 -20.90 -27.61
N ASN A 6 6.80 -20.02 -27.52
CA ASN A 6 6.96 -18.58 -27.35
C ASN A 6 7.42 -18.25 -25.91
N ASN A 7 8.35 -17.30 -25.71
CA ASN A 7 8.97 -17.01 -24.40
C ASN A 7 7.95 -16.69 -23.27
N SER A 8 6.81 -16.09 -23.59
CA SER A 8 5.75 -15.82 -22.59
C SER A 8 5.04 -17.07 -22.10
N GLN A 9 5.00 -18.12 -22.92
CA GLN A 9 4.40 -19.41 -22.59
C GLN A 9 5.36 -20.21 -21.71
N ILE A 10 6.67 -20.11 -21.96
CA ILE A 10 7.72 -20.68 -21.12
C ILE A 10 7.67 -20.03 -19.73
N LEU A 11 7.63 -18.70 -19.64
CA LEU A 11 7.54 -17.98 -18.36
C LEU A 11 6.27 -18.33 -17.55
N LYS A 12 5.13 -18.52 -18.21
CA LYS A 12 3.89 -18.97 -17.56
C LYS A 12 3.99 -20.41 -17.06
N GLU A 13 4.60 -21.30 -17.83
CA GLU A 13 4.81 -22.70 -17.44
C GLU A 13 5.79 -22.80 -16.24
N THR A 14 6.89 -22.04 -16.24
CA THR A 14 7.87 -22.01 -15.13
C THR A 14 7.26 -21.42 -13.86
N GLY A 15 6.55 -20.28 -13.95
CA GLY A 15 5.92 -19.67 -12.78
C GLY A 15 4.81 -20.54 -12.17
N THR A 16 4.09 -21.32 -12.99
CA THR A 16 3.10 -22.28 -12.51
C THR A 16 3.75 -23.44 -11.76
N PHE A 17 4.87 -23.96 -12.27
CA PHE A 17 5.64 -25.04 -11.65
C PHE A 17 6.23 -24.63 -10.30
N ASP A 18 6.83 -23.43 -10.21
CA ASP A 18 7.41 -22.91 -8.98
C ASP A 18 6.34 -22.65 -7.91
N LEU A 19 5.19 -22.12 -8.33
CA LEU A 19 4.05 -21.91 -7.45
C LEU A 19 3.51 -23.25 -6.92
N LEU A 20 3.33 -24.25 -7.79
CA LEU A 20 2.88 -25.58 -7.37
C LEU A 20 3.89 -26.23 -6.40
N SER A 21 5.19 -26.15 -6.70
CA SER A 21 6.24 -26.67 -5.82
C SER A 21 6.21 -26.01 -4.44
N ALA A 22 6.10 -24.68 -4.40
CA ALA A 22 5.99 -23.93 -3.14
C ALA A 22 4.72 -24.28 -2.36
N LEU A 23 3.57 -24.39 -3.04
CA LEU A 23 2.29 -24.75 -2.42
C LEU A 23 2.32 -26.16 -1.81
N LEU A 24 2.89 -27.13 -2.54
CA LEU A 24 3.02 -28.52 -2.06
C LEU A 24 3.96 -28.63 -0.84
N ASN A 25 4.98 -27.77 -0.77
CA ASN A 25 5.90 -27.69 0.37
C ASN A 25 5.28 -27.06 1.63
N VAL A 26 4.36 -26.09 1.46
CA VAL A 26 3.78 -25.33 2.58
C VAL A 26 2.56 -26.02 3.21
N ARG A 27 1.74 -26.74 2.42
CA ARG A 27 0.39 -27.14 2.88
C ARG A 27 0.26 -28.55 3.44
N PHE A 28 1.02 -29.52 2.95
CA PHE A 28 0.84 -30.89 3.41
C PHE A 28 1.77 -31.17 4.60
N GLY A 29 1.29 -30.85 5.80
CA GLY A 29 1.84 -31.45 7.02
C GLY A 29 1.77 -32.98 6.97
N LYS A 30 2.49 -33.66 7.88
CA LYS A 30 2.65 -35.14 7.92
C LYS A 30 1.35 -35.96 7.78
N GLN A 31 0.18 -35.40 8.10
CA GLN A 31 -1.12 -36.07 8.00
C GLN A 31 -1.58 -36.41 6.57
N PHE A 32 -1.04 -35.77 5.54
CA PHE A 32 -1.43 -35.98 4.13
C PHE A 32 -0.24 -36.38 3.24
N GLU A 33 0.76 -37.03 3.81
CA GLU A 33 2.02 -37.35 3.13
C GLU A 33 1.83 -38.13 1.82
N VAL A 34 0.88 -39.08 1.80
CA VAL A 34 0.57 -39.87 0.58
C VAL A 34 -0.08 -39.00 -0.51
N TYR A 35 -0.90 -38.01 -0.14
CA TYR A 35 -1.49 -37.07 -1.09
C TYR A 35 -0.43 -36.16 -1.68
N ASN A 36 0.47 -35.65 -0.84
CA ASN A 36 1.58 -34.82 -1.31
C ASN A 36 2.48 -35.58 -2.28
N LYS A 37 2.88 -36.81 -1.93
CA LYS A 37 3.70 -37.64 -2.82
C LYS A 37 2.99 -37.94 -4.15
N ALA A 38 1.69 -38.25 -4.12
CA ALA A 38 0.91 -38.47 -5.34
C ALA A 38 0.85 -37.21 -6.23
N LEU A 39 0.66 -36.04 -5.64
CA LEU A 39 0.67 -34.76 -6.36
C LEU A 39 2.06 -34.44 -6.92
N VAL A 40 3.14 -34.70 -6.18
CA VAL A 40 4.51 -34.48 -6.64
C VAL A 40 4.86 -35.37 -7.83
N GLU A 41 4.53 -36.67 -7.79
CA GLU A 41 4.81 -37.59 -8.91
C GLU A 41 4.16 -37.10 -10.21
N ILE A 42 2.89 -36.69 -10.16
CA ILE A 42 2.16 -36.31 -11.37
C ILE A 42 2.42 -34.85 -11.79
N LEU A 43 2.35 -33.90 -10.85
CA LEU A 43 2.38 -32.46 -11.16
C LEU A 43 3.79 -31.89 -11.28
N ILE A 44 4.77 -32.48 -10.60
CA ILE A 44 6.15 -31.99 -10.56
C ILE A 44 7.06 -32.89 -11.39
N LYS A 45 7.03 -34.21 -11.16
CA LYS A 45 7.90 -35.15 -11.88
C LYS A 45 7.37 -35.54 -13.26
N GLY A 46 6.09 -35.27 -13.54
CA GLY A 46 5.45 -35.60 -14.81
C GLY A 46 5.28 -37.10 -15.06
N SER A 47 5.30 -37.92 -14.00
CA SER A 47 5.15 -39.37 -14.09
C SER A 47 3.76 -39.76 -14.56
N THR A 48 3.65 -40.89 -15.26
CA THR A 48 2.34 -41.46 -15.59
C THR A 48 1.68 -42.05 -14.33
N ILE A 49 0.36 -42.25 -14.38
CA ILE A 49 -0.39 -42.89 -13.27
C ILE A 49 0.19 -44.26 -12.90
N ASN A 50 0.67 -45.02 -13.89
CA ASN A 50 1.26 -46.34 -13.68
C ASN A 50 2.66 -46.26 -13.06
N GLU A 51 3.49 -45.32 -13.49
CA GLU A 51 4.81 -45.09 -12.87
C GLU A 51 4.65 -44.61 -11.43
N ALA A 52 3.75 -43.64 -11.20
CA ALA A 52 3.49 -43.08 -9.89
C ALA A 52 2.89 -44.12 -8.93
N SER A 53 2.01 -45.02 -9.40
CA SER A 53 1.45 -46.09 -8.57
C SER A 53 2.52 -47.08 -8.12
N VAL A 54 3.46 -47.44 -9.00
CA VAL A 54 4.62 -48.29 -8.67
C VAL A 54 5.54 -47.58 -7.67
N ASN A 55 5.89 -46.32 -7.91
CA ASN A 55 6.76 -45.52 -7.05
C ASN A 55 6.20 -45.39 -5.62
N LEU A 56 4.87 -45.33 -5.49
CA LEU A 56 4.17 -45.24 -4.22
C LEU A 56 3.75 -46.59 -3.62
N GLN A 57 4.09 -47.70 -4.28
CA GLN A 57 3.72 -49.06 -3.87
C GLN A 57 2.19 -49.24 -3.68
N LEU A 58 1.41 -48.61 -4.55
CA LEU A 58 -0.05 -48.69 -4.57
C LEU A 58 -0.52 -49.42 -5.82
N THR A 59 -1.69 -50.07 -5.73
CA THR A 59 -2.37 -50.52 -6.95
C THR A 59 -2.82 -49.31 -7.76
N THR A 60 -2.90 -49.42 -9.09
CA THR A 60 -3.33 -48.33 -9.96
C THR A 60 -4.69 -47.76 -9.53
N LYS A 61 -5.67 -48.62 -9.20
CA LYS A 61 -6.99 -48.18 -8.70
C LYS A 61 -6.88 -47.37 -7.41
N ARG A 62 -6.04 -47.82 -6.45
CA ARG A 62 -5.86 -47.12 -5.17
C ARG A 62 -5.15 -45.78 -5.38
N PHE A 63 -4.12 -45.75 -6.22
CA PHE A 63 -3.41 -44.53 -6.58
C PHE A 63 -4.35 -43.51 -7.24
N THR A 64 -5.16 -43.92 -8.24
CA THR A 64 -6.12 -43.03 -8.91
C THR A 64 -7.05 -42.38 -7.89
N LYS A 65 -7.60 -43.18 -6.95
CA LYS A 65 -8.49 -42.65 -5.92
C LYS A 65 -7.79 -41.66 -4.99
N VAL A 66 -6.59 -41.99 -4.54
CA VAL A 66 -5.73 -41.12 -3.72
C VAL A 66 -5.46 -39.81 -4.44
N PHE A 67 -5.10 -39.87 -5.72
CA PHE A 67 -4.78 -38.70 -6.52
C PHE A 67 -6.01 -37.81 -6.74
N GLU A 68 -7.17 -38.39 -7.06
CA GLU A 68 -8.43 -37.64 -7.17
C GLU A 68 -8.77 -36.88 -5.90
N ASP A 69 -8.66 -37.54 -4.75
CA ASP A 69 -8.97 -36.93 -3.45
C ASP A 69 -7.92 -35.85 -3.09
N ALA A 70 -6.65 -36.08 -3.42
CA ALA A 70 -5.57 -35.10 -3.27
C ALA A 70 -5.82 -33.84 -4.13
N VAL A 71 -6.24 -34.00 -5.39
CA VAL A 71 -6.58 -32.87 -6.27
C VAL A 71 -7.80 -32.10 -5.76
N LYS A 72 -8.83 -32.78 -5.27
CA LYS A 72 -10.01 -32.13 -4.66
C LYS A 72 -9.60 -31.29 -3.45
N GLN A 73 -8.76 -31.86 -2.58
CA GLN A 73 -8.26 -31.14 -1.42
C GLN A 73 -7.44 -29.92 -1.83
N LEU A 74 -6.53 -30.06 -2.80
CA LEU A 74 -5.72 -28.95 -3.32
C LEU A 74 -6.59 -27.82 -3.91
N LYS A 75 -7.66 -28.14 -4.62
CA LYS A 75 -8.59 -27.13 -5.15
C LYS A 75 -9.32 -26.37 -4.05
N LYS A 76 -9.86 -27.09 -3.05
CA LYS A 76 -10.52 -26.48 -1.89
C LYS A 76 -9.54 -25.54 -1.17
N ASP A 77 -8.32 -26.00 -1.03
CA ASP A 77 -7.24 -25.31 -0.39
C ASP A 77 -6.85 -24.02 -1.12
N LEU A 78 -6.75 -24.05 -2.44
CA LEU A 78 -6.49 -22.87 -3.25
C LEU A 78 -7.61 -21.84 -3.16
N SER A 79 -8.87 -22.28 -3.22
CA SER A 79 -10.03 -21.39 -3.11
C SER A 79 -10.11 -20.64 -1.77
N GLN A 80 -9.51 -21.18 -0.71
CA GLN A 80 -9.43 -20.49 0.59
C GLN A 80 -8.30 -19.47 0.70
N VAL A 81 -7.28 -19.55 -0.16
CA VAL A 81 -6.13 -18.64 -0.14
C VAL A 81 -6.37 -17.44 -1.06
N GLU A 82 -7.17 -17.62 -2.11
CA GLU A 82 -7.52 -16.56 -3.07
C GLU A 82 -8.04 -15.26 -2.41
N PRO A 83 -9.02 -15.29 -1.47
CA PRO A 83 -9.45 -14.06 -0.79
C PRO A 83 -8.35 -13.40 0.05
N LYS A 84 -7.38 -14.18 0.54
CA LYS A 84 -6.25 -13.64 1.31
C LYS A 84 -5.27 -12.89 0.40
N PHE A 85 -5.07 -13.34 -0.84
CA PHE A 85 -4.27 -12.60 -1.83
C PHE A 85 -4.91 -11.28 -2.22
N GLU A 86 -6.23 -11.25 -2.38
CA GLU A 86 -6.97 -10.01 -2.63
C GLU A 86 -6.79 -9.03 -1.47
N ALA A 87 -6.97 -9.49 -0.22
CA ALA A 87 -6.74 -8.67 0.96
C ALA A 87 -5.31 -8.12 1.05
N VAL A 88 -4.29 -8.95 0.74
CA VAL A 88 -2.89 -8.52 0.70
C VAL A 88 -2.67 -7.45 -0.36
N THR A 89 -3.30 -7.57 -1.53
CA THR A 89 -3.20 -6.58 -2.61
C THR A 89 -3.74 -5.22 -2.19
N LEU A 90 -4.88 -5.20 -1.48
CA LEU A 90 -5.44 -3.98 -0.91
C LEU A 90 -4.53 -3.37 0.17
N LEU A 91 -3.99 -4.21 1.06
CA LEU A 91 -3.07 -3.76 2.11
C LEU A 91 -1.79 -3.16 1.52
N LEU A 92 -1.24 -3.72 0.44
CA LEU A 92 -0.07 -3.17 -0.25
C LEU A 92 -0.36 -1.78 -0.84
N ALA A 93 -1.57 -1.55 -1.34
CA ALA A 93 -1.98 -0.23 -1.84
C ALA A 93 -2.06 0.80 -0.70
N GLU A 94 -2.64 0.43 0.45
CA GLU A 94 -2.71 1.30 1.63
C GLU A 94 -1.32 1.58 2.22
N HIS A 95 -0.44 0.57 2.27
CA HIS A 95 0.95 0.75 2.70
C HIS A 95 1.69 1.78 1.83
N LYS A 96 1.50 1.73 0.51
CA LYS A 96 2.08 2.72 -0.42
C LYS A 96 1.57 4.14 -0.14
N LYS A 97 0.28 4.31 0.13
CA LYS A 97 -0.30 5.62 0.51
C LYS A 97 0.29 6.14 1.82
N ALA A 98 0.47 5.26 2.80
CA ALA A 98 1.07 5.61 4.09
C ALA A 98 2.51 6.09 3.94
N LEU A 99 3.34 5.39 3.15
CA LEU A 99 4.70 5.82 2.84
C LEU A 99 4.73 7.20 2.18
N GLN A 100 3.87 7.44 1.19
CA GLN A 100 3.78 8.75 0.54
C GLN A 100 3.46 9.87 1.56
N LYS A 101 2.55 9.61 2.50
CA LYS A 101 2.20 10.56 3.54
C LYS A 101 3.38 10.83 4.49
N ILE A 102 4.19 9.82 4.80
CA ILE A 102 5.41 9.98 5.60
C ILE A 102 6.42 10.86 4.83
N ASP A 103 6.67 10.58 3.55
CA ASP A 103 7.59 11.39 2.73
C ASP A 103 7.16 12.86 2.67
N ASP A 104 5.87 13.13 2.57
CA ASP A 104 5.36 14.50 2.55
C ASP A 104 5.52 15.20 3.91
N LEU A 105 5.35 14.48 5.02
CA LEU A 105 5.63 15.00 6.36
C LEU A 105 7.12 15.27 6.57
N GLU A 106 8.01 14.40 6.08
CA GLU A 106 9.46 14.62 6.14
C GLU A 106 9.89 15.87 5.37
N LYS A 107 9.29 16.12 4.20
CA LYS A 107 9.52 17.38 3.47
C LYS A 107 9.11 18.59 4.30
N VAL A 108 7.94 18.55 4.93
CA VAL A 108 7.46 19.64 5.80
C VAL A 108 8.38 19.84 7.01
N LEU A 109 8.89 18.75 7.61
CA LEU A 109 9.80 18.85 8.75
C LEU A 109 11.15 19.44 8.35
N ASN A 110 11.73 18.99 7.24
CA ASN A 110 12.99 19.51 6.72
C ASN A 110 12.87 20.99 6.34
N ALA A 111 11.74 21.36 5.73
CA ALA A 111 11.37 22.75 5.49
C ALA A 111 11.34 23.56 6.79
N ARG A 112 10.67 23.06 7.85
CA ARG A 112 10.66 23.76 9.14
C ARG A 112 12.05 23.85 9.80
N ALA A 113 12.94 22.91 9.53
CA ALA A 113 14.32 22.93 10.03
C ALA A 113 15.17 24.02 9.35
N SER A 114 14.87 24.38 8.10
CA SER A 114 15.57 25.43 7.34
C SER A 114 15.18 26.85 7.77
N ILE A 115 14.07 27.01 8.51
CA ILE A 115 13.61 28.30 9.04
C ILE A 115 14.67 28.88 10.00
N PRO A 116 15.12 30.14 9.79
CA PRO A 116 15.99 30.83 10.73
C PRO A 116 15.46 30.80 12.16
N ALA A 117 16.33 30.55 13.14
CA ALA A 117 15.93 30.40 14.54
C ALA A 117 15.17 31.62 15.10
N GLU A 118 15.45 32.82 14.57
CA GLU A 118 14.78 34.08 14.92
C GLU A 118 13.32 34.15 14.47
N LEU A 119 12.95 33.40 13.43
CA LEU A 119 11.61 33.38 12.87
C LEU A 119 10.75 32.27 13.47
N LYS A 120 11.34 31.15 13.92
CA LYS A 120 10.60 30.00 14.50
C LYS A 120 9.52 30.40 15.52
N PRO A 121 9.78 31.28 16.51
CA PRO A 121 8.77 31.66 17.49
C PRO A 121 7.54 32.34 16.88
N LYS A 122 7.69 33.03 15.74
CA LYS A 122 6.60 33.71 15.04
C LYS A 122 5.72 32.74 14.24
N PHE A 123 6.29 31.60 13.82
CA PHE A 123 5.60 30.58 13.03
C PHE A 123 4.77 29.66 13.92
N ASP A 124 5.24 29.38 15.13
CA ASP A 124 4.56 28.51 16.10
C ASP A 124 3.39 29.20 16.82
N VAL A 125 3.17 30.51 16.61
CA VAL A 125 2.03 31.25 17.15
C VAL A 125 0.73 30.63 16.64
N SER A 126 -0.21 30.37 17.55
CA SER A 126 -1.53 29.90 17.16
C SER A 126 -2.33 31.00 16.46
N VAL A 127 -3.11 30.64 15.43
CA VAL A 127 -4.03 31.59 14.79
C VAL A 127 -5.06 32.18 15.78
N TYR A 128 -5.38 31.46 16.87
CA TYR A 128 -6.29 31.94 17.91
C TYR A 128 -5.66 33.02 18.80
N ASP A 129 -4.34 33.03 18.94
CA ASP A 129 -3.60 34.02 19.72
C ASP A 129 -3.22 35.26 18.89
N ALA A 130 -3.41 35.20 17.57
CA ALA A 130 -3.09 36.26 16.63
C ALA A 130 -4.08 37.44 16.63
N GLY A 131 -5.19 37.34 17.38
CA GLY A 131 -6.20 38.40 17.49
C GLY A 131 -7.07 38.57 16.25
N PHE A 132 -7.17 37.54 15.41
CA PHE A 132 -8.01 37.56 14.22
C PHE A 132 -9.52 37.61 14.52
N THR A 133 -10.29 38.14 13.57
CA THR A 133 -11.74 38.15 13.64
C THR A 133 -12.32 36.74 13.56
N LYS A 134 -13.53 36.56 14.11
CA LYS A 134 -14.26 35.27 14.05
C LYS A 134 -14.37 34.69 12.65
N ARG A 135 -14.40 35.53 11.60
CA ARG A 135 -14.46 35.08 10.21
C ARG A 135 -13.15 34.41 9.79
N VAL A 136 -12.01 35.06 10.03
CA VAL A 136 -10.69 34.49 9.74
C VAL A 136 -10.45 33.22 10.56
N LEU A 137 -10.79 33.24 11.86
CA LEU A 137 -10.68 32.07 12.72
C LEU A 137 -11.55 30.91 12.23
N SER A 138 -12.79 31.18 11.79
CA SER A 138 -13.67 30.15 11.23
C SER A 138 -13.17 29.57 9.92
N VAL A 139 -12.53 30.38 9.06
CA VAL A 139 -11.86 29.91 7.84
C VAL A 139 -10.68 29.00 8.23
N CYS A 140 -9.84 29.44 9.17
CA CYS A 140 -8.69 28.66 9.62
C CYS A 140 -9.12 27.33 10.23
N GLU A 141 -10.16 27.32 11.07
CA GLU A 141 -10.72 26.11 11.68
C GLU A 141 -11.28 25.14 10.62
N HIS A 142 -11.98 25.64 9.62
CA HIS A 142 -12.55 24.81 8.56
C HIS A 142 -11.47 24.14 7.69
N GLU A 143 -10.37 24.84 7.48
CA GLU A 143 -9.24 24.39 6.65
C GLU A 143 -8.11 23.75 7.48
N ASP A 144 -8.35 23.49 8.78
CA ASP A 144 -7.40 22.91 9.76
C ASP A 144 -6.05 23.67 9.85
N ILE A 145 -6.09 24.99 9.66
CA ILE A 145 -4.94 25.90 9.84
C ILE A 145 -4.89 26.31 11.31
N ARG A 146 -3.83 25.92 12.02
CA ARG A 146 -3.70 26.10 13.47
C ARG A 146 -2.62 27.11 13.85
N THR A 147 -1.64 27.30 12.99
CA THR A 147 -0.46 28.13 13.25
C THR A 147 -0.24 29.20 12.19
N ILE A 148 0.44 30.29 12.56
CA ILE A 148 0.86 31.31 11.60
C ILE A 148 1.79 30.71 10.54
N GLY A 149 2.63 29.75 10.91
CA GLY A 149 3.52 29.04 10.00
C GLY A 149 2.79 28.33 8.86
N GLU A 150 1.68 27.64 9.16
CA GLU A 150 0.83 27.03 8.12
C GLU A 150 0.22 28.09 7.22
N LEU A 151 -0.23 29.19 7.80
CA LEU A 151 -0.89 30.27 7.08
C LEU A 151 0.07 31.02 6.12
N VAL A 152 1.33 31.26 6.49
CA VAL A 152 2.31 31.95 5.61
C VAL A 152 2.80 31.09 4.45
N THR A 153 2.73 29.76 4.55
CA THR A 153 3.05 28.87 3.41
C THR A 153 2.00 28.90 2.32
N MET A 154 0.82 29.44 2.63
CA MET A 154 -0.26 29.55 1.67
C MET A 154 -0.04 30.73 0.73
N ARG A 155 -0.53 30.57 -0.51
CA ARG A 155 -0.72 31.72 -1.40
C ARG A 155 -1.93 32.52 -0.94
N ARG A 156 -1.80 33.85 -0.86
CA ARG A 156 -2.93 34.76 -0.60
C ARG A 156 -4.12 34.47 -1.51
N SER A 157 -3.86 34.25 -2.81
CA SER A 157 -4.89 33.94 -3.80
C SER A 157 -5.57 32.58 -3.59
N ALA A 158 -4.94 31.63 -2.91
CA ALA A 158 -5.55 30.37 -2.50
C ALA A 158 -6.40 30.59 -1.23
N PHE A 159 -5.88 31.34 -0.27
CA PHE A 159 -6.60 31.67 0.97
C PHE A 159 -7.94 32.39 0.71
N VAL A 160 -7.97 33.35 -0.22
CA VAL A 160 -9.21 34.05 -0.62
C VAL A 160 -10.27 33.12 -1.22
N LYS A 161 -9.86 31.99 -1.81
CA LYS A 161 -10.79 31.04 -2.44
C LYS A 161 -11.51 30.13 -1.44
N PHE A 162 -11.11 30.14 -0.17
CA PHE A 162 -11.77 29.35 0.84
C PHE A 162 -13.22 29.78 1.06
N ARG A 163 -14.04 28.82 1.44
CA ARG A 163 -15.46 29.07 1.69
C ARG A 163 -15.59 30.09 2.83
N ASN A 164 -16.40 31.13 2.61
CA ASN A 164 -16.60 32.23 3.55
C ASN A 164 -15.35 33.10 3.81
N CYS A 165 -14.30 32.94 3.01
CA CYS A 165 -13.16 33.85 2.96
C CYS A 165 -13.38 34.87 1.82
N GLY A 166 -12.90 36.09 2.03
CA GLY A 166 -12.93 37.14 1.01
C GLY A 166 -11.77 38.11 1.21
N GLU A 167 -11.64 39.09 0.30
CA GLU A 167 -10.50 40.02 0.28
C GLU A 167 -10.25 40.68 1.64
N LYS A 168 -11.29 41.11 2.35
CA LYS A 168 -11.15 41.72 3.69
C LYS A 168 -10.50 40.80 4.72
N SER A 169 -10.77 39.49 4.64
CA SER A 169 -10.18 38.50 5.55
C SER A 169 -8.73 38.21 5.17
N ALA A 170 -8.41 38.19 3.88
CA ALA A 170 -7.03 38.08 3.43
C ALA A 170 -6.21 39.33 3.76
N ASP A 171 -6.79 40.52 3.63
CA ASP A 171 -6.15 41.80 3.98
C ASP A 171 -5.88 41.89 5.49
N GLU A 172 -6.83 41.44 6.31
CA GLU A 172 -6.67 41.37 7.77
C GLU A 172 -5.45 40.51 8.13
N VAL A 173 -5.36 39.33 7.53
CA VAL A 173 -4.22 38.43 7.73
C VAL A 173 -2.93 39.05 7.20
N GLU A 174 -2.95 39.68 6.03
CA GLU A 174 -1.78 40.34 5.44
C GLU A 174 -1.25 41.48 6.33
N VAL A 175 -2.14 42.27 6.94
CA VAL A 175 -1.76 43.32 7.89
C VAL A 175 -1.08 42.72 9.12
N TYR A 176 -1.65 41.64 9.68
CA TYR A 176 -1.03 40.94 10.81
C TYR A 176 0.36 40.42 10.44
N LEU A 177 0.49 39.73 9.30
CA LEU A 177 1.77 39.17 8.84
C LEU A 177 2.83 40.28 8.68
N LYS A 178 2.47 41.40 8.05
CA LYS A 178 3.38 42.55 7.90
C LYS A 178 3.83 43.11 9.26
N ASN A 179 2.93 43.18 10.24
CA ASN A 179 3.26 43.69 11.59
C ASN A 179 4.29 42.81 12.31
N ILE A 180 4.27 41.49 12.06
CA ILE A 180 5.26 40.56 12.63
C ILE A 180 6.46 40.32 11.70
N GLY A 181 6.53 41.00 10.56
CA GLY A 181 7.62 40.91 9.59
C GLY A 181 7.61 39.65 8.73
N LEU A 182 6.43 39.06 8.49
CA LEU A 182 6.22 37.91 7.62
C LEU A 182 5.44 38.31 6.36
N ILE A 183 5.46 37.43 5.35
CA ILE A 183 4.75 37.60 4.09
C ILE A 183 4.04 36.29 3.71
N TRP A 184 3.14 36.36 2.72
CA TRP A 184 2.51 35.17 2.13
C TRP A 184 3.47 34.38 1.24
N ASP A 185 3.11 33.13 0.94
CA ASP A 185 3.83 32.22 0.04
C ASP A 185 5.31 32.05 0.43
N MET A 186 5.60 32.04 1.74
CA MET A 186 6.94 31.76 2.23
C MET A 186 7.26 30.29 1.95
N GLN A 187 8.32 30.06 1.19
CA GLN A 187 8.89 28.74 0.94
C GLN A 187 10.08 28.56 1.86
N PHE A 188 10.09 27.43 2.56
CA PHE A 188 11.18 26.98 3.41
C PHE A 188 11.40 25.49 3.20
#